data_AF-A0A6B3EQY2-F1
#
_entry.id   AF-A0A6B3EQY2-F1
#
_cell.length_a   1.000
_cell.length_b   1.000
_cell.length_c   1.000
_cell.angle_alpha   90.00
_cell.angle_beta   90.00
_cell.angle_gamma   90.00
#
_symmetry.space_group_name_H-M   'P 1'
#
loop_
_entity.id
_entity.type
_entity.pdbx_description
1 polymer ?
#
loop_
_entity_poly.entity_id
_entity_poly.type
_entity_poly.pdbx_seq_one_letter_code
_entity_poly.pdbx_strand_id
1 'polypeptide(L)' 'RREVEQAVAAPQGSPLISVDTDALEANARARLPRIESVEINRSWPHGVRIAVTERKPVLVREKGGKFDEVDAHGVLFATV' A
#
# COMPACT_ATOMS: atom_id res chain seq x y z
N ARG A 1 -4.33 7.58 -5.85
CA ARG A 1 -3.44 8.61 -5.22
C ARG A 1 -3.93 9.06 -3.85
N ARG A 2 -5.08 9.74 -3.72
CA ARG A 2 -5.56 10.25 -2.41
C ARG A 2 -5.70 9.15 -1.35
N GLU A 3 -6.18 7.97 -1.75
CA GLU A 3 -6.27 6.80 -0.88
C GLU A 3 -4.91 6.38 -0.29
N VAL A 4 -3.85 6.35 -1.13
CA VAL A 4 -2.47 6.04 -0.68
C VAL A 4 -1.99 7.08 0.31
N GLU A 5 -2.17 8.37 0.02
CA GLU A 5 -1.76 9.46 0.91
C GLU A 5 -2.48 9.38 2.27
N GLN A 6 -3.78 9.04 2.26
CA GLN A 6 -4.58 8.85 3.48
C GLN A 6 -4.20 7.59 4.27
N ALA A 7 -3.83 6.51 3.57
CA ALA A 7 -3.40 5.27 4.20
C ALA A 7 -2.05 5.45 4.90
N VAL A 8 -1.11 6.11 4.22
CA VAL A 8 0.22 6.44 4.74
C VAL A 8 0.12 7.40 5.91
N ALA A 9 -0.72 8.44 5.82
CA ALA A 9 -0.92 9.43 6.89
C ALA A 9 0.39 10.04 7.42
N ALA A 10 1.33 10.37 6.52
CA ALA A 10 2.62 10.94 6.88
C ALA A 10 2.45 12.26 7.67
N PRO A 11 3.21 12.44 8.78
CA PRO A 11 3.07 13.61 9.64
C PRO A 11 3.44 14.89 8.88
N GLN A 12 2.54 15.87 8.93
CA GLN A 12 2.72 17.16 8.27
C GLN A 12 3.47 18.14 9.20
N GLY A 13 4.37 18.95 8.64
CA GLY A 13 5.13 19.96 9.39
C GLY A 13 6.19 19.41 10.35
N SER A 14 6.41 18.10 10.37
CA SER A 14 7.46 17.48 11.18
C SER A 14 8.82 17.50 10.47
N PRO A 15 9.95 17.60 11.20
CA PRO A 15 11.27 17.44 10.62
C PRO A 15 11.40 16.11 9.88
N LEU A 16 11.89 16.12 8.64
CA LEU A 16 11.95 14.90 7.82
C LEU A 16 12.83 13.80 8.45
N ILE A 17 13.83 14.19 9.25
CA ILE A 17 14.69 13.28 10.01
C ILE A 17 13.92 12.45 11.06
N SER A 18 12.85 13.00 11.63
CA SER A 18 12.05 12.31 12.67
C SER A 18 10.92 11.46 12.09
N VAL A 19 10.72 11.47 10.77
CA VAL A 19 9.69 10.65 10.12
C VAL A 19 10.15 9.21 10.07
N ASP A 20 9.47 8.30 10.75
CA ASP A 20 9.70 6.86 10.68
C ASP A 20 9.05 6.29 9.42
N THR A 21 9.85 6.11 8.36
CA THR A 21 9.36 5.61 7.07
C THR A 21 8.93 4.17 7.11
N ASP A 22 9.55 3.34 7.94
CA ASP A 22 9.28 1.90 8.03
C ASP A 22 7.93 1.67 8.72
N ALA A 23 7.63 2.44 9.76
CA ALA A 23 6.31 2.45 10.39
C ALA A 23 5.21 2.90 9.41
N LEU A 24 5.48 3.92 8.59
CA LEU A 24 4.54 4.38 7.56
C LEU A 24 4.29 3.31 6.48
N GLU A 25 5.34 2.61 6.04
CA GLU A 25 5.22 1.51 5.07
C GLU A 25 4.36 0.37 5.63
N ALA A 26 4.63 -0.06 6.87
CA ALA A 26 3.87 -1.12 7.53
C ALA A 26 2.39 -0.75 7.65
N ASN A 27 2.09 0.49 8.09
CA ASN A 27 0.73 0.99 8.20
C ASN A 27 0.01 1.07 6.84
N ALA A 28 0.70 1.53 5.79
CA ALA A 28 0.13 1.60 4.45
C ALA A 28 -0.19 0.20 3.89
N ARG A 29 0.72 -0.77 4.04
CA ARG A 29 0.51 -2.16 3.61
C ARG A 29 -0.67 -2.82 4.32
N ALA A 30 -0.86 -2.55 5.61
CA ALA A 30 -1.98 -3.08 6.38
C ALA A 30 -3.35 -2.52 5.93
N ARG A 31 -3.38 -1.29 5.39
CA ARG A 31 -4.62 -0.59 5.00
C ARG A 31 -4.99 -0.75 3.53
N LEU A 32 -4.05 -1.18 2.68
CA LEU A 32 -4.21 -1.25 1.23
C LEU A 32 -3.95 -2.67 0.71
N PRO A 33 -4.88 -3.62 0.90
CA PRO A 33 -4.66 -5.02 0.50
C PRO A 33 -4.42 -5.21 -1.00
N ARG A 34 -4.96 -4.31 -1.84
CA ARG A 34 -4.76 -4.32 -3.30
C ARG A 34 -3.34 -3.93 -3.73
N ILE A 35 -2.48 -3.51 -2.80
CA ILE A 35 -1.09 -3.13 -3.07
C ILE A 35 -0.15 -4.29 -2.73
N GLU A 36 0.78 -4.55 -3.63
CA GLU A 36 1.82 -5.56 -3.48
C GLU A 36 2.95 -5.03 -2.61
N SER A 37 3.44 -3.83 -2.94
CA SER A 37 4.48 -3.13 -2.20
C SER A 37 4.21 -1.64 -2.11
N VAL A 38 4.61 -1.09 -0.97
CA VAL A 38 4.75 0.34 -0.73
C VAL A 38 6.19 0.56 -0.26
N GLU A 39 6.87 1.50 -0.87
CA GLU A 39 8.21 1.96 -0.49
C GLU A 39 8.15 3.47 -0.23
N ILE A 40 8.61 3.90 0.94
CA ILE A 40 8.59 5.27 1.41
C ILE A 40 10.00 5.69 1.76
N ASN A 41 10.52 6.64 1.00
CA ASN A 41 11.87 7.16 1.21
C ASN A 41 11.82 8.65 1.50
N ARG A 42 12.73 9.13 2.36
CA ARG A 42 12.92 10.58 2.58
C ARG A 42 13.46 11.21 1.30
N SER A 43 12.68 12.13 0.74
CA SER A 43 13.00 12.92 -0.44
C SER A 43 13.32 14.35 -0.01
N TRP A 44 14.53 14.52 0.53
CA TRP A 44 15.01 15.82 0.98
C TRP A 44 15.07 16.85 -0.17
N PRO A 45 14.84 18.15 0.12
CA PRO A 45 14.32 18.71 1.37
C PRO A 45 12.78 18.68 1.45
N HIS A 46 12.10 18.11 0.46
CA HIS A 46 10.69 18.40 0.17
C HIS A 46 9.67 17.47 0.85
N GLY A 47 10.10 16.36 1.46
CA GLY A 47 9.21 15.44 2.19
C GLY A 47 9.55 13.99 1.94
N VAL A 48 8.54 13.14 1.77
CA VAL A 48 8.73 11.72 1.44
C VAL A 48 8.29 11.42 0.01
N ARG A 49 8.96 10.47 -0.63
CA ARG A 49 8.55 9.86 -1.90
C ARG A 49 7.92 8.51 -1.58
N ILE A 50 6.75 8.27 -2.17
CA ILE A 50 6.01 7.01 -2.04
C ILE A 50 5.99 6.34 -3.41
N ALA A 51 6.56 5.14 -3.51
CA ALA A 51 6.40 4.26 -4.66
C ALA A 51 5.44 3.14 -4.30
N VAL A 52 4.52 2.82 -5.22
CA VAL A 52 3.46 1.85 -5.03
C VAL A 52 3.45 0.89 -6.21
N THR A 53 3.38 -0.40 -5.92
CA THR A 53 3.13 -1.45 -6.92
C THR A 53 1.80 -2.11 -6.61
N GLU A 54 0.85 -2.01 -7.53
CA GLU A 54 -0.47 -2.65 -7.38
C GLU A 54 -0.39 -4.16 -7.66
N ARG A 55 -1.14 -4.95 -6.89
CA ARG A 55 -1.26 -6.40 -7.14
C ARG A 55 -2.01 -6.61 -8.45
N LYS A 56 -1.55 -7.61 -9.21
CA LYS A 56 -2.23 -8.08 -10.42
C LYS A 56 -2.84 -9.45 -10.17
N PRO A 57 -4.14 -9.65 -10.44
CA PRO A 57 -4.75 -10.96 -10.33
C PRO A 57 -4.18 -11.87 -11.41
N VAL A 58 -3.82 -13.10 -11.04
CA VAL A 58 -3.50 -14.18 -11.98
C VAL A 58 -4.52 -15.31 -11.93
N LEU A 59 -5.33 -15.35 -10.87
CA LEU A 59 -6.39 -16.30 -10.67
C LEU A 59 -7.64 -15.60 -10.12
N VAL A 60 -8.79 -16.03 -10.60
CA VAL A 60 -10.10 -15.64 -10.08
C VAL A 60 -10.85 -16.91 -9.68
N ARG A 61 -11.32 -16.98 -8.43
CA ARG A 61 -12.09 -18.12 -7.93
C ARG A 61 -13.52 -17.70 -7.61
N GLU A 62 -14.49 -18.39 -8.20
CA GLU A 62 -15.88 -18.23 -7.82
C GLU A 62 -16.16 -18.93 -6.47
N LYS A 63 -16.84 -18.22 -5.56
CA LYS A 63 -17.29 -18.75 -4.28
C LYS A 63 -18.63 -18.12 -3.89
N GLY A 64 -19.72 -18.88 -4.08
CA GLY A 64 -21.06 -18.46 -3.67
C GLY A 64 -21.55 -17.20 -4.39
N GLY A 65 -21.31 -17.10 -5.71
CA GLY A 65 -21.69 -15.95 -6.52
C GLY A 65 -20.79 -14.71 -6.38
N LYS A 66 -19.67 -14.82 -5.66
CA LYS A 66 -18.63 -13.81 -5.54
C LYS A 66 -17.33 -14.30 -6.16
N PHE A 67 -16.45 -13.38 -6.53
CA PHE A 67 -15.18 -13.69 -7.16
C PHE A 67 -14.01 -13.24 -6.29
N ASP A 68 -13.22 -14.19 -5.82
CA ASP A 68 -11.97 -13.92 -5.09
C ASP A 68 -10.83 -13.70 -6.11
N GLU A 69 -10.14 -12.57 -6.00
CA GLU A 69 -8.95 -12.24 -6.80
C GLU A 69 -7.69 -12.67 -6.04
N VAL A 70 -6.84 -13.47 -6.69
CA VAL A 70 -5.58 -13.99 -6.13
C VAL A 70 -4.42 -13.63 -7.06
N ASP A 71 -3.33 -13.13 -6.46
CA ASP A 71 -2.13 -12.76 -7.20
C ASP A 71 -1.13 -13.93 -7.37
N ALA A 72 -0.02 -13.65 -8.05
CA ALA A 72 1.04 -14.63 -8.33
C ALA A 72 1.73 -15.18 -7.06
N HIS A 73 1.59 -14.52 -5.92
CA HIS A 73 2.12 -14.95 -4.63
C HIS A 73 1.12 -15.80 -3.83
N GLY A 74 -0.08 -16.06 -4.39
CA GLY A 74 -1.14 -16.80 -3.71
C GLY A 74 -1.90 -15.97 -2.67
N VAL A 75 -1.77 -14.64 -2.69
CA VAL A 75 -2.47 -13.76 -1.75
C VAL A 75 -3.86 -13.39 -2.29
N LEU A 76 -4.90 -13.69 -1.51
CA LEU A 76 -6.25 -13.19 -1.76
C LEU A 76 -6.30 -11.73 -1.31
N PHE A 77 -6.51 -10.83 -2.26
CA PHE A 77 -6.46 -9.38 -1.99
C PHE A 77 -7.78 -8.63 -2.26
N ALA A 78 -8.75 -9.29 -2.90
CA ALA A 78 -10.10 -8.75 -3.08
C ALA A 78 -11.14 -9.86 -3.24
N THR A 79 -12.38 -9.54 -2.87
CA THR A 79 -13.58 -10.30 -3.21
C THR A 79 -14.57 -9.33 -3.82
N VAL A 80 -15.02 -9.59 -5.04
CA VAL A 80 -15.98 -8.77 -5.79
C VAL A 80 -17.29 -9.48 -6.04
#